data_AF-A0A967W721-F1
#
_entry.id   AF-A0A967W721-F1
#
_cell.length_a   1.000
_cell.length_b   1.000
_cell.length_c   1.000
_cell.angle_alpha   90.00
_cell.angle_beta   90.00
_cell.angle_gamma   90.00
#
_symmetry.space_group_name_H-M   'P 1'
#
loop_
_entity.id
_entity.type
_entity.pdbx_description
1 polymer ?
#
loop_
_entity_poly.entity_id
_entity_poly.type
_entity_poly.pdbx_seq_one_letter_code
_entity_poly.pdbx_strand_id
1 'polypeptide(L)'
;MTEHSHHHKAHSASPDSTSATDPVCGMQVKKGADALSSNYGGKAWYFCSDGCQSQFDADPYFYASGNAEKAQQAVQPGTQWTCPMHPEIVRDEPGSCPLCGMALEPMVPSDEPSEELTDFTRRMWISAAAAVPLIILTMGELVGLP
;
A
#
# COMPACT_ATOMS: atom_id res chain seq x y z
N MET A 1 -36.35 -36.82 13.36
CA MET A 1 -35.60 -36.42 12.16
C MET A 1 -36.15 -35.05 11.78
N THR A 2 -35.60 -33.99 12.37
CA THR A 2 -36.08 -32.62 12.17
C THR A 2 -35.10 -31.91 11.25
N GLU A 3 -35.59 -31.59 10.06
CA GLU A 3 -34.88 -30.87 9.01
C GLU A 3 -34.51 -29.45 9.46
N HIS A 4 -33.24 -29.09 9.29
CA HIS A 4 -32.76 -27.71 9.40
C HIS A 4 -32.34 -27.24 8.00
N SER A 5 -33.28 -26.62 7.29
CA SER A 5 -33.05 -25.97 6.00
C SER A 5 -32.42 -24.59 6.23
N HIS A 6 -31.11 -24.49 6.00
CA HIS A 6 -30.41 -23.21 5.97
C HIS A 6 -30.68 -22.50 4.63
N HIS A 7 -31.54 -21.49 4.67
CA HIS A 7 -31.72 -20.55 3.57
C HIS A 7 -30.49 -19.63 3.47
N HIS A 8 -29.54 -19.97 2.60
CA HIS A 8 -28.51 -19.03 2.14
C HIS A 8 -29.14 -18.07 1.13
N LYS A 9 -29.55 -16.89 1.61
CA LYS A 9 -29.90 -15.77 0.74
C LYS A 9 -28.61 -15.23 0.13
N ALA A 10 -28.32 -15.64 -1.11
CA ALA A 10 -27.28 -15.05 -1.92
C ALA A 10 -27.62 -13.56 -2.15
N HIS A 11 -26.91 -12.68 -1.47
CA HIS A 11 -26.92 -11.25 -1.76
C HIS A 11 -26.08 -11.01 -3.02
N SER A 12 -26.71 -11.17 -4.19
CA SER A 12 -26.22 -10.55 -5.43
C SER A 12 -26.54 -9.06 -5.35
N ALA A 13 -25.56 -8.25 -4.94
CA ALA A 13 -25.65 -6.79 -5.00
C ALA A 13 -24.81 -6.27 -6.17
N SER A 14 -25.50 -5.69 -7.14
CA SER A 14 -24.96 -4.86 -8.22
C SER A 14 -24.04 -3.74 -7.68
N PRO A 15 -23.13 -3.18 -8.49
CA PRO A 15 -22.24 -2.10 -8.07
C PRO A 15 -23.05 -0.80 -7.95
N ASP A 16 -23.67 -0.59 -6.79
CA ASP A 16 -24.37 0.63 -6.44
C ASP A 16 -23.36 1.77 -6.25
N SER A 17 -23.56 2.88 -6.96
CA SER A 17 -22.82 4.16 -6.87
C SER A 17 -22.92 4.88 -5.51
N THR A 18 -23.45 4.19 -4.49
CA THR A 18 -23.75 4.67 -3.14
C THR A 18 -22.64 4.31 -2.14
N SER A 19 -21.58 3.63 -2.56
CA SER A 19 -20.39 3.41 -1.74
C SER A 19 -19.29 4.45 -2.05
N ALA A 20 -18.52 4.82 -1.02
CA ALA A 20 -17.26 5.57 -1.11
C ALA A 20 -16.13 4.70 -0.57
N THR A 21 -14.91 5.00 -0.95
CA THR A 21 -13.72 4.43 -0.32
C THR A 21 -13.22 5.42 0.74
N ASP A 22 -12.98 4.92 1.94
CA ASP A 22 -12.32 5.69 2.99
C ASP A 22 -10.83 5.88 2.61
N PRO A 23 -10.32 7.12 2.47
CA PRO A 23 -8.95 7.37 2.02
C PRO A 23 -7.88 7.04 3.09
N VAL A 24 -8.27 6.81 4.35
CA VAL A 24 -7.35 6.48 5.44
C VAL A 24 -7.10 4.97 5.52
N CYS A 25 -8.16 4.17 5.45
CA CYS A 25 -8.07 2.71 5.63
C CYS A 25 -8.39 1.89 4.37
N GLY A 26 -8.93 2.50 3.30
CA GLY A 26 -9.28 1.79 2.07
C GLY A 26 -10.59 1.00 2.12
N MET A 27 -11.31 1.01 3.25
CA MET A 27 -12.59 0.30 3.38
C MET A 27 -13.72 0.98 2.58
N GLN A 28 -14.61 0.16 2.02
CA GLN A 28 -15.83 0.65 1.38
C GLN A 28 -16.87 1.06 2.43
N VAL A 29 -17.27 2.33 2.38
CA VAL A 29 -18.25 2.95 3.27
C VAL A 29 -19.52 3.28 2.51
N LYS A 30 -20.68 3.11 3.15
CA LYS A 30 -21.97 3.50 2.57
C LYS A 30 -22.13 5.02 2.71
N LYS A 31 -22.35 5.71 1.59
CA LYS A 31 -22.73 7.13 1.55
C LYS A 31 -24.18 7.25 2.02
N GLY A 32 -24.43 8.10 3.00
CA GLY A 32 -25.77 8.36 3.55
C GLY A 32 -25.80 9.68 4.31
N ALA A 33 -26.99 10.13 4.72
CA ALA A 33 -27.14 11.38 5.47
C ALA A 33 -26.43 11.36 6.83
N ASP A 34 -26.28 10.17 7.42
CA ASP A 34 -25.61 9.93 8.70
C ASP A 34 -24.15 9.46 8.54
N ALA A 35 -23.60 9.47 7.32
CA ALA A 35 -22.24 9.03 7.08
C ALA A 35 -21.23 10.08 7.56
N LEU A 36 -20.23 9.64 8.31
CA LEU A 36 -19.10 10.47 8.73
C LEU A 36 -18.39 10.98 7.47
N SER A 37 -18.33 12.30 7.32
CA SER A 37 -17.72 12.94 6.16
C SER A 37 -17.03 14.26 6.53
N SER A 38 -15.96 14.59 5.79
CA SER A 38 -15.22 15.84 5.92
C SER A 38 -15.06 16.48 4.54
N ASN A 39 -15.09 17.82 4.49
CA ASN A 39 -14.94 18.55 3.24
C ASN A 39 -13.50 19.04 3.08
N TYR A 40 -12.84 18.64 2.01
CA TYR A 40 -11.50 19.12 1.69
C TYR A 40 -11.33 19.29 0.18
N GLY A 41 -10.81 20.46 -0.23
CA GLY A 41 -10.65 20.80 -1.65
C GLY A 41 -11.96 20.89 -2.44
N GLY A 42 -13.09 21.18 -1.77
CA GLY A 42 -14.41 21.23 -2.39
C GLY A 42 -15.05 19.87 -2.67
N LYS A 43 -14.42 18.78 -2.19
CA LYS A 43 -14.94 17.40 -2.27
C LYS A 43 -15.31 16.91 -0.87
N ALA A 44 -16.44 16.22 -0.77
CA ALA A 44 -16.83 15.49 0.43
C ALA A 44 -16.15 14.11 0.45
N TRP A 45 -15.35 13.87 1.48
CA TRP A 45 -14.70 12.60 1.80
C TRP A 45 -15.52 11.85 2.84
N TYR A 46 -15.61 10.54 2.75
CA TYR A 46 -16.43 9.71 3.65
C TYR A 46 -15.54 8.73 4.41
N PHE A 47 -15.87 8.48 5.67
CA PHE A 47 -15.05 7.68 6.59
C PHE A 47 -15.84 6.55 7.24
N CYS A 48 -15.15 5.48 7.59
CA CYS A 48 -15.77 4.30 8.21
C CYS A 48 -15.99 4.49 9.72
N SER A 49 -15.23 5.40 10.34
CA SER A 49 -15.20 5.61 11.80
C SER A 49 -14.66 7.00 12.14
N ASP A 50 -14.94 7.45 13.36
CA ASP A 50 -14.46 8.72 13.91
C ASP A 50 -12.92 8.82 13.93
N GLY A 51 -12.24 7.68 14.16
CA GLY A 51 -10.79 7.60 14.11
C GLY A 51 -10.21 7.77 12.70
N CYS A 52 -10.92 7.36 11.65
CA CYS A 52 -10.51 7.61 10.27
C CYS A 52 -10.74 9.07 9.89
N GLN A 53 -11.87 9.65 10.31
CA GLN A 53 -12.11 11.09 10.12
C GLN A 53 -11.02 11.94 10.82
N SER A 54 -10.72 11.64 12.08
CA SER A 54 -9.70 12.38 12.84
C SER A 54 -8.30 12.30 12.22
N GLN A 55 -7.91 11.14 11.68
CA GLN A 55 -6.64 10.99 10.96
C GLN A 55 -6.63 11.80 9.65
N PHE A 56 -7.74 11.79 8.92
CA PHE A 56 -7.89 12.62 7.73
C PHE A 56 -7.79 14.11 8.06
N ASP A 57 -8.45 14.57 9.12
CA ASP A 57 -8.39 15.98 9.53
C ASP A 57 -6.99 16.38 10.05
N ALA A 58 -6.17 15.43 10.50
CA ALA A 58 -4.78 15.69 10.91
C ALA A 58 -3.84 15.96 9.72
N ASP A 59 -3.99 15.25 8.61
CA ASP A 59 -3.23 15.49 7.37
C ASP A 59 -4.07 15.30 6.09
N PRO A 60 -5.02 16.22 5.82
CA PRO A 60 -6.00 16.02 4.75
C PRO A 60 -5.37 16.06 3.36
N TYR A 61 -4.23 16.75 3.19
CA TYR A 61 -3.51 16.78 1.92
C TYR A 61 -2.92 15.40 1.58
N PHE A 62 -2.33 14.70 2.55
CA PHE A 62 -1.76 13.37 2.34
C PHE A 62 -2.82 12.36 1.88
N TYR A 63 -3.96 12.31 2.56
CA TYR A 63 -5.02 11.36 2.23
C TYR A 63 -5.83 11.76 0.99
N ALA A 64 -6.06 13.05 0.75
CA ALA A 64 -6.84 13.52 -0.41
C ALA A 64 -6.08 13.49 -1.75
N SER A 65 -4.73 13.47 -1.71
CA SER A 65 -3.90 13.44 -2.92
C SER A 65 -3.83 12.06 -3.58
N GLY A 66 -4.43 11.02 -2.99
CA GLY A 66 -4.33 9.64 -3.47
C GLY A 66 -2.96 9.00 -3.16
N ASN A 67 -2.08 9.72 -2.45
CA ASN A 67 -0.79 9.18 -2.01
C ASN A 67 -0.98 8.00 -1.04
N ALA A 68 -2.03 8.02 -0.22
CA ALA A 68 -2.41 6.89 0.63
C ALA A 68 -2.79 5.65 -0.20
N GLU A 69 -3.60 5.81 -1.24
CA GLU A 69 -3.97 4.71 -2.16
C GLU A 69 -2.74 4.21 -2.96
N LYS A 70 -1.87 5.11 -3.38
CA LYS A 70 -0.63 4.75 -4.10
C LYS A 70 0.37 4.03 -3.18
N ALA A 71 0.47 4.44 -1.92
CA ALA A 71 1.27 3.76 -0.90
C ALA A 71 0.71 2.37 -0.59
N GLN A 72 -0.61 2.18 -0.62
CA GLN A 72 -1.25 0.88 -0.47
C GLN A 72 -1.05 -0.01 -1.71
N GLN A 73 -1.14 0.55 -2.92
CA GLN A 73 -0.91 -0.19 -4.18
C GLN A 73 0.55 -0.58 -4.38
N ALA A 74 1.48 0.20 -3.82
CA ALA A 74 2.90 -0.15 -3.81
C ALA A 74 3.19 -1.40 -2.97
N VAL A 75 2.30 -1.78 -2.05
CA VAL A 75 2.49 -2.91 -1.16
C VAL A 75 1.76 -4.12 -1.75
N GLN A 76 2.52 -5.16 -2.13
CA GLN A 76 1.97 -6.35 -2.78
C GLN A 76 0.90 -7.03 -1.90
N PRO A 77 -0.18 -7.57 -2.50
CA PRO A 77 -1.21 -8.30 -1.74
C PRO A 77 -0.58 -9.51 -1.05
N GLY A 78 -0.64 -9.54 0.29
CA GLY A 78 0.03 -10.53 1.14
C GLY A 78 1.27 -10.02 1.87
N THR A 79 1.57 -8.71 1.80
CA THR A 79 2.59 -8.11 2.64
C THR A 79 2.14 -8.07 4.09
N GLN A 80 3.00 -8.60 4.96
CA GLN A 80 2.78 -8.65 6.38
C GLN A 80 3.15 -7.30 7.02
N TRP A 81 2.22 -6.68 7.72
CA TRP A 81 2.35 -5.39 8.40
C TRP A 81 2.63 -5.59 9.88
N THR A 82 3.57 -4.81 10.42
CA THR A 82 4.01 -4.90 11.82
C THR A 82 4.03 -3.54 12.51
N CYS A 83 3.87 -3.55 13.83
CA CYS A 83 4.00 -2.35 14.64
C CYS A 83 5.44 -2.20 15.14
N PRO A 84 6.12 -1.05 14.93
CA PRO A 84 7.52 -0.86 15.37
C PRO A 84 7.71 -0.99 16.88
N MET A 85 6.65 -0.74 17.67
CA MET A 85 6.66 -0.87 19.13
C MET A 85 6.17 -2.23 19.64
N HIS A 86 5.42 -2.98 18.82
CA HIS A 86 4.79 -4.25 19.20
C HIS A 86 5.01 -5.27 18.07
N PRO A 87 6.21 -5.84 17.95
CA PRO A 87 6.57 -6.73 16.82
C PRO A 87 5.77 -8.04 16.80
N GLU A 88 5.09 -8.38 17.90
CA GLU A 88 4.15 -9.50 17.99
C GLU A 88 2.84 -9.25 17.20
N ILE A 89 2.56 -8.00 16.83
CA ILE A 89 1.37 -7.65 16.05
C ILE A 89 1.70 -7.72 14.57
N VAL A 90 1.10 -8.72 13.96
CA VAL A 90 1.25 -9.05 12.56
C VAL A 90 -0.12 -8.99 11.88
N ARG A 91 -0.27 -8.21 10.82
CA ARG A 91 -1.53 -8.05 10.08
C ARG A 91 -1.31 -8.14 8.58
N ASP A 92 -2.28 -8.66 7.84
CA ASP A 92 -2.23 -8.75 6.37
C ASP A 92 -2.67 -7.46 5.66
N GLU A 93 -3.06 -6.42 6.42
CA GLU A 93 -3.66 -5.20 5.90
C GLU A 93 -3.09 -3.95 6.61
N PRO A 94 -2.91 -2.82 5.89
CA PRO A 94 -2.53 -1.55 6.50
C PRO A 94 -3.58 -1.08 7.52
N GLY A 95 -3.12 -0.46 8.60
CA GLY A 95 -4.01 0.09 9.61
C GLY A 95 -3.29 0.54 10.87
N SER A 96 -4.08 0.89 11.89
CA SER A 96 -3.57 1.28 13.20
C SER A 96 -3.38 0.06 14.10
N CYS A 97 -2.27 0.04 14.83
CA CYS A 97 -1.98 -0.98 15.83
C CYS A 97 -3.02 -0.96 16.96
N PRO A 98 -3.69 -2.08 17.29
CA PRO A 98 -4.72 -2.13 18.33
C PRO A 98 -4.18 -1.92 19.76
N LEU A 99 -2.88 -2.05 19.98
CA LEU A 99 -2.27 -1.84 21.31
C LEU A 99 -1.84 -0.40 21.56
N CYS A 100 -1.31 0.29 20.56
CA CYS A 100 -0.71 1.62 20.74
C CYS A 100 -1.22 2.70 19.78
N GLY A 101 -2.10 2.35 18.83
CA GLY A 101 -2.71 3.28 17.89
C GLY A 101 -1.78 3.77 16.77
N MET A 102 -0.49 3.43 16.79
CA MET A 102 0.46 3.81 15.73
C MET A 102 0.18 3.05 14.43
N ALA A 103 0.45 3.69 13.28
CA ALA A 103 0.34 3.05 11.97
C ALA A 103 1.29 1.84 11.86
N LEU A 104 0.80 0.76 11.24
CA LEU A 104 1.61 -0.40 10.93
C LEU A 104 2.52 -0.12 9.73
N GLU A 105 3.71 -0.70 9.74
CA GLU A 105 4.69 -0.62 8.64
C GLU A 105 4.80 -1.98 7.94
N PRO A 106 5.00 -2.02 6.62
CA PRO A 106 5.18 -3.28 5.89
C PRO A 106 6.53 -3.92 6.23
N MET A 107 6.54 -5.21 6.56
CA MET A 107 7.77 -5.95 6.87
C MET A 107 8.65 -6.17 5.64
N VAL A 108 8.06 -6.22 4.45
CA VAL A 108 8.80 -6.27 3.19
C VAL A 108 8.65 -4.93 2.47
N PRO A 109 9.76 -4.27 2.10
CA PRO A 109 9.67 -3.11 1.22
C PRO A 109 9.03 -3.56 -0.09
N SER A 110 8.15 -2.72 -0.60
CA SER A 110 7.54 -2.85 -1.93
C SER A 110 8.57 -3.24 -2.99
N ASP A 111 8.27 -4.29 -3.76
CA ASP A 111 9.11 -4.76 -4.88
C ASP A 111 9.01 -3.82 -6.11
N GLU A 112 8.30 -2.70 -5.99
CA GLU A 112 8.28 -1.70 -7.04
C GLU A 112 9.68 -1.11 -7.24
N PRO A 113 10.22 -1.17 -8.46
CA PRO A 113 11.50 -0.54 -8.76
C PRO A 113 11.31 0.97 -8.62
N SER A 114 11.84 1.53 -7.53
CA SER A 114 11.89 2.97 -7.35
C SER A 114 12.68 3.59 -8.50
N GLU A 115 12.21 4.73 -9.02
CA GLU A 115 12.81 5.37 -10.21
C GLU A 115 14.31 5.68 -10.01
N GLU A 116 14.71 5.99 -8.77
CA GLU A 116 16.11 6.14 -8.35
C GLU A 116 16.92 4.85 -8.53
N LEU A 117 16.43 3.70 -8.05
CA LEU A 117 17.14 2.42 -8.20
C LEU A 117 17.31 2.04 -9.67
N THR A 118 16.33 2.35 -10.50
CA THR A 118 16.38 2.07 -11.95
C THR A 118 17.43 2.92 -12.66
N ASP A 119 17.52 4.20 -12.33
CA ASP A 119 18.56 5.09 -12.86
C ASP A 119 19.96 4.66 -12.40
N PHE A 120 20.14 4.32 -11.12
CA PHE A 120 21.42 3.80 -10.61
C PHE A 120 21.82 2.49 -11.29
N THR A 121 20.88 1.56 -11.45
CA THR A 121 21.11 0.26 -12.12
C THR A 121 21.50 0.47 -13.57
N ARG A 122 20.81 1.37 -14.30
CA ARG A 122 21.12 1.69 -15.69
C ARG A 122 22.52 2.30 -15.84
N ARG A 123 22.89 3.24 -14.96
CA ARG A 123 24.23 3.84 -14.94
C ARG A 123 25.31 2.81 -14.62
N MET A 124 25.04 1.91 -13.68
CA MET A 124 25.92 0.80 -13.33
C MET A 124 26.17 -0.11 -14.54
N TRP A 125 25.12 -0.50 -15.26
CA TRP A 125 25.24 -1.37 -16.43
C TRP A 125 25.97 -0.71 -17.61
N ILE A 126 25.71 0.57 -17.88
CA ILE A 126 26.45 1.33 -18.91
C ILE A 126 27.94 1.38 -18.55
N SER A 127 28.27 1.65 -17.28
CA SER A 127 29.64 1.72 -16.81
C SER A 127 30.33 0.36 -16.86
N ALA A 128 29.63 -0.72 -16.47
CA ALA A 128 30.14 -2.08 -16.56
C ALA A 128 30.44 -2.46 -18.01
N ALA A 129 29.55 -2.16 -18.95
CA ALA A 129 29.76 -2.43 -20.37
C ALA A 129 30.98 -1.68 -20.94
N ALA A 130 31.24 -0.45 -20.49
CA ALA A 130 32.41 0.32 -20.89
C ALA A 130 33.71 -0.17 -20.20
N ALA A 131 33.62 -0.63 -18.96
CA ALA A 131 34.77 -1.11 -18.19
C ALA A 131 35.24 -2.51 -18.61
N VAL A 132 34.32 -3.40 -19.00
CA VAL A 132 34.63 -4.80 -19.37
C VAL A 132 35.71 -4.90 -20.46
N PRO A 133 35.63 -4.18 -21.61
CA PRO A 133 36.68 -4.21 -22.63
C PRO A 133 38.04 -3.70 -22.10
N LEU A 134 38.01 -2.65 -21.26
CA LEU A 134 39.21 -2.06 -20.67
C LEU A 134 39.90 -3.04 -19.70
N ILE A 135 39.12 -3.78 -18.91
CA ILE A 135 39.61 -4.83 -18.01
C ILE A 135 40.19 -6.00 -18.82
N ILE A 136 39.51 -6.42 -19.89
CA ILE A 136 40.01 -7.48 -20.79
C ILE A 136 41.34 -7.08 -21.42
N LEU A 137 41.48 -5.83 -21.88
CA LEU A 137 42.73 -5.34 -22.48
C LEU A 137 43.90 -5.21 -21.49
N THR A 138 43.61 -4.89 -20.22
CA THR A 138 44.65 -4.62 -19.20
C THR A 138 45.04 -5.85 -18.39
N MET A 139 44.11 -6.80 -18.20
CA MET A 139 44.32 -7.98 -17.37
C MET A 139 44.01 -9.31 -18.09
N GLY A 140 43.73 -9.29 -19.40
CA GLY A 140 43.40 -10.49 -20.18
C GLY A 140 44.50 -11.56 -20.18
N GLU A 141 45.77 -11.16 -20.10
CA GLU A 141 46.92 -12.06 -20.05
C GLU A 141 46.98 -12.89 -18.76
N LEU A 142 46.43 -12.38 -17.64
CA LEU A 142 46.33 -13.09 -16.37
C LEU A 142 45.16 -14.10 -16.35
N VAL A 143 44.19 -13.94 -17.25
CA VAL A 143 42.97 -14.78 -17.33
C VAL A 143 43.12 -15.91 -18.37
N GLY A 144 44.23 -15.94 -19.12
CA GLY A 144 44.50 -17.02 -20.08
C GLY A 144 43.60 -16.99 -21.32
N LEU A 145 43.09 -15.81 -21.68
CA LEU A 145 42.54 -15.59 -23.02
C LEU A 145 43.72 -15.58 -24.01
N PRO A 146 43.64 -16.31 -25.14
CA PRO A 146 44.76 -16.51 -26.07
C PRO A 146 45.23 -15.22 -26.75
#